data_AF-A0A0Q6VSJ8-F1
#
_entry.id   AF-A0A0Q6VSJ8-F1
#
_cell.length_a   1.000
_cell.length_b   1.000
_cell.length_c   1.000
_cell.angle_alpha   90.00
_cell.angle_beta   90.00
_cell.angle_gamma   90.00
#
_symmetry.space_group_name_H-M   'P 1'
#
loop_
_entity.id
_entity.type
_entity.pdbx_description
1 polymer ?
#
loop_
_entity_poly.entity_id
_entity_poly.type
_entity_poly.pdbx_seq_one_letter_code
_entity_poly.pdbx_strand_id
1 'polypeptide(L)'
;MKRPGVARRQLLLAGLAAPWLCTSARAFDRVTAGERYRAWLAQFHADIATTSGKVPRGEPVTAADVERWCERSVAPGSRAVQNLAEWLTVARRDGMSRSGGEIVYHGPLRLALRLMTSSIPAGQGGLYPEVSPSKYPDRVLTVWYMHIHAGEHLAPYFENPKRFSPYRLPPDGQLARNAYPFLLFEDGPAGLRFGGFGQEWYGALQYAYDLQFH
;
A
#
# COMPACT_ATOMS: atom_id res chain seq x y z
N MET A 1 -36.85 14.06 82.47
CA MET A 1 -35.48 14.51 82.16
C MET A 1 -35.08 13.95 80.79
N LYS A 2 -34.78 14.83 79.83
CA LYS A 2 -34.44 14.51 78.44
C LYS A 2 -32.99 14.04 78.32
N ARG A 3 -32.72 13.02 77.50
CA ARG A 3 -31.44 12.82 76.81
C ARG A 3 -31.74 12.59 75.31
N PRO A 4 -31.25 13.43 74.39
CA PRO A 4 -31.38 13.15 72.96
C PRO A 4 -30.21 12.28 72.49
N GLY A 5 -30.54 11.24 71.72
CA GLY A 5 -29.61 10.35 71.06
C GLY A 5 -28.92 11.00 69.86
N VAL A 6 -27.68 10.61 69.64
CA VAL A 6 -26.83 10.98 68.52
C VAL A 6 -27.33 10.27 67.25
N ALA A 7 -27.79 11.03 66.26
CA ALA A 7 -28.15 10.50 64.94
C ALA A 7 -26.96 10.64 63.96
N ARG A 8 -26.56 9.49 63.45
CA ARG A 8 -25.41 9.19 62.58
C ARG A 8 -25.66 9.74 61.16
N ARG A 9 -24.74 10.58 60.66
CA ARG A 9 -24.73 11.04 59.25
C ARG A 9 -24.47 9.84 58.32
N GLN A 10 -25.40 9.55 57.42
CA GLN A 10 -25.19 8.64 56.29
C GLN A 10 -24.71 9.46 55.08
N LEU A 11 -23.49 9.18 54.62
CA LEU A 11 -22.97 9.66 53.33
C LEU A 11 -23.44 8.70 52.23
N LEU A 12 -24.31 9.18 51.34
CA LEU A 12 -24.64 8.53 50.08
C LEU A 12 -23.51 8.82 49.08
N LEU A 13 -22.69 7.81 48.80
CA LEU A 13 -21.78 7.80 47.65
C LEU A 13 -22.57 7.34 46.43
N ALA A 14 -22.93 8.28 45.55
CA ALA A 14 -23.48 7.99 44.24
C ALA A 14 -22.35 7.48 43.32
N GLY A 15 -22.43 6.21 42.93
CA GLY A 15 -21.54 5.61 41.94
C GLY A 15 -21.87 6.11 40.54
N LEU A 16 -20.97 6.91 39.96
CA LEU A 16 -20.99 7.25 38.53
C LEU A 16 -20.47 6.04 37.74
N ALA A 17 -21.39 5.30 37.12
CA ALA A 17 -21.05 4.34 36.08
C ALA A 17 -20.68 5.12 34.81
N ALA A 18 -19.38 5.18 34.49
CA ALA A 18 -18.91 5.73 33.23
C ALA A 18 -19.26 4.76 32.09
N PRO A 19 -20.02 5.19 31.06
CA PRO A 19 -20.26 4.37 29.89
C PRO A 19 -18.95 4.22 29.12
N TRP A 20 -18.53 2.96 28.95
CA TRP A 20 -17.41 2.60 28.10
C TRP A 20 -17.76 3.01 26.66
N LEU A 21 -17.08 4.02 26.14
CA LEU A 21 -17.09 4.31 24.72
C LEU A 21 -16.34 3.18 24.02
N CYS A 22 -17.07 2.17 23.54
CA CYS A 22 -16.56 1.27 22.53
C CYS A 22 -16.35 2.10 21.26
N THR A 23 -15.13 2.56 21.03
CA THR A 23 -14.71 3.10 19.73
C THR A 23 -14.76 1.94 18.73
N SER A 24 -15.89 1.77 18.05
CA SER A 24 -15.98 0.82 16.94
C SER A 24 -14.96 1.26 15.89
N ALA A 25 -13.95 0.44 15.64
CA ALA A 25 -13.06 0.64 14.50
C ALA A 25 -13.94 0.79 13.26
N ARG A 26 -13.92 1.96 12.62
CA ARG A 26 -14.76 2.25 11.47
C ARG A 26 -14.35 1.28 10.35
N ALA A 27 -15.32 0.49 9.89
CA ALA A 27 -15.11 -0.46 8.81
C ALA A 27 -14.51 0.22 7.58
N PHE A 28 -13.59 -0.45 6.90
CA PHE A 28 -12.93 0.07 5.71
C PHE A 28 -13.94 0.35 4.59
N ASP A 29 -14.06 1.62 4.21
CA ASP A 29 -14.91 2.06 3.10
C ASP A 29 -14.23 1.75 1.77
N ARG A 30 -14.58 0.60 1.19
CA ARG A 30 -14.05 0.10 -0.08
C ARG A 30 -14.40 0.99 -1.26
N VAL A 31 -15.54 1.69 -1.24
CA VAL A 31 -15.98 2.55 -2.35
C VAL A 31 -15.08 3.78 -2.41
N THR A 32 -14.97 4.49 -1.29
CA THR A 32 -14.08 5.65 -1.17
C THR A 32 -12.63 5.25 -1.42
N ALA A 33 -12.17 4.13 -0.85
CA ALA A 33 -10.82 3.64 -1.09
C ALA A 33 -10.57 3.33 -2.58
N GLY A 34 -11.54 2.71 -3.26
CA GLY A 34 -11.47 2.42 -4.68
C GLY A 34 -11.36 3.68 -5.55
N GLU A 35 -12.13 4.72 -5.24
CA GLU A 35 -12.03 6.02 -5.93
C GLU A 35 -10.67 6.66 -5.75
N ARG A 36 -10.17 6.69 -4.52
CA ARG A 36 -8.85 7.24 -4.19
C ARG A 36 -7.72 6.47 -4.87
N TYR A 37 -7.81 5.15 -4.88
CA TYR A 37 -6.85 4.29 -5.57
C TYR A 37 -6.84 4.53 -7.08
N ARG A 38 -8.01 4.64 -7.73
CA ARG A 38 -8.09 4.95 -9.16
C ARG A 38 -7.53 6.33 -9.49
N ALA A 39 -7.82 7.34 -8.67
CA ALA A 39 -7.28 8.69 -8.85
C ALA A 39 -5.74 8.69 -8.73
N TRP A 40 -5.20 8.00 -7.72
CA TRP A 40 -3.76 7.82 -7.57
C TRP A 40 -3.15 7.06 -8.75
N LEU A 41 -3.75 5.96 -9.19
CA LEU A 41 -3.22 5.14 -10.28
C LEU A 41 -3.16 5.93 -11.60
N ALA A 42 -4.17 6.77 -11.88
CA ALA A 42 -4.15 7.66 -13.03
C ALA A 42 -3.00 8.68 -12.95
N GLN A 43 -2.77 9.29 -11.77
CA GLN A 43 -1.63 10.19 -11.55
C GLN A 43 -0.30 9.45 -11.70
N PHE A 44 -0.19 8.24 -11.15
CA PHE A 44 1.01 7.42 -11.26
C PHE A 44 1.34 7.06 -12.72
N HIS A 45 0.35 6.65 -13.50
CA HIS A 45 0.52 6.43 -14.95
C HIS A 45 0.96 7.69 -15.68
N ALA A 46 0.37 8.85 -15.36
CA ALA A 46 0.76 10.12 -15.96
C ALA A 46 2.23 10.48 -15.65
N ASP A 47 2.63 10.38 -14.38
CA ASP A 47 4.01 10.66 -13.95
C ASP A 47 5.01 9.75 -14.68
N ILE A 48 4.72 8.44 -14.73
CA ILE A 48 5.54 7.43 -15.42
C ILE A 48 5.66 7.73 -16.92
N ALA A 49 4.55 8.06 -17.59
CA ALA A 49 4.56 8.41 -19.01
C ALA A 49 5.46 9.62 -19.31
N THR A 50 5.56 10.58 -18.38
CA THR A 50 6.43 11.74 -18.55
C THR A 50 7.92 11.42 -18.46
N THR A 51 8.31 10.25 -17.94
CA THR A 51 9.74 9.90 -17.75
C THR A 51 10.46 9.57 -19.05
N SER A 52 9.70 9.27 -20.12
CA SER A 52 10.26 8.93 -21.43
C SER A 52 11.10 10.07 -22.00
N GLY A 53 12.37 9.78 -22.31
CA GLY A 53 13.29 10.74 -22.92
C GLY A 53 13.91 11.76 -21.97
N LYS A 54 13.60 11.74 -20.66
CA LYS A 54 14.15 12.69 -19.68
C LYS A 54 15.59 12.43 -19.22
N VAL A 55 16.16 11.27 -19.56
CA VAL A 55 17.55 10.91 -19.25
C VAL A 55 18.23 10.51 -20.55
N PRO A 56 19.54 10.74 -20.72
CA PRO A 56 20.29 10.19 -21.85
C PRO A 56 20.18 8.67 -21.97
N ARG A 57 20.45 8.16 -23.17
CA ARG A 57 20.50 6.71 -23.43
C ARG A 57 21.75 6.14 -22.78
N GLY A 58 21.61 5.05 -22.03
CA GLY A 58 22.74 4.37 -21.36
C GLY A 58 23.02 4.84 -19.93
N GLU A 59 22.39 5.93 -19.50
CA GLU A 59 22.46 6.39 -18.10
C GLU A 59 21.34 5.77 -17.25
N PRO A 60 21.63 5.39 -16.00
CA PRO A 60 20.63 4.88 -15.07
C PRO A 60 19.70 6.00 -14.60
N VAL A 61 18.45 5.66 -14.33
CA VAL A 61 17.52 6.54 -13.62
C VAL A 61 17.88 6.51 -12.13
N THR A 62 18.02 7.69 -11.52
CA THR A 62 18.37 7.81 -10.10
C THR A 62 17.13 7.96 -9.20
N ALA A 63 17.32 7.78 -7.90
CA ALA A 63 16.27 8.06 -6.91
C ALA A 63 15.79 9.52 -6.97
N ALA A 64 16.72 10.47 -7.11
CA ALA A 64 16.40 11.90 -7.22
C ALA A 64 15.57 12.22 -8.47
N ASP A 65 15.82 11.49 -9.57
CA ASP A 65 15.01 11.63 -10.78
C ASP A 65 13.56 11.19 -10.55
N VAL A 66 13.37 10.04 -9.88
CA VAL A 66 12.05 9.52 -9.55
C VAL A 66 11.30 10.47 -8.62
N GLU A 67 11.95 10.96 -7.57
CA GLU A 67 11.35 11.92 -6.64
C GLU A 67 10.89 13.20 -7.35
N ARG A 68 11.70 13.69 -8.29
CA ARG A 68 11.36 14.88 -9.08
C ARG A 68 10.22 14.63 -10.08
N TRP A 69 10.17 13.47 -10.73
CA TRP A 69 9.16 13.23 -11.77
C TRP A 69 7.85 12.67 -11.23
N CYS A 70 7.89 12.00 -10.08
CA CYS A 70 6.75 11.30 -9.50
C CYS A 70 6.37 11.88 -8.12
N GLU A 71 6.71 13.13 -7.83
CA GLU A 71 6.48 13.78 -6.52
C GLU A 71 5.03 13.69 -6.04
N ARG A 72 4.09 13.61 -6.99
CA ARG A 72 2.65 13.58 -6.76
C ARG A 72 2.10 12.19 -6.51
N SER A 73 2.80 11.15 -6.97
CA SER A 73 2.31 9.76 -6.94
C SER A 73 3.19 8.80 -6.15
N VAL A 74 4.43 9.18 -5.80
CA VAL A 74 5.40 8.37 -5.06
C VAL A 74 5.83 9.10 -3.81
N ALA A 75 5.85 8.40 -2.67
CA ALA A 75 6.25 8.97 -1.40
C ALA A 75 7.78 9.19 -1.40
N PRO A 76 8.28 10.41 -1.14
CA PRO A 76 9.70 10.72 -1.19
C PRO A 76 10.49 9.97 -0.12
N GLY A 77 11.69 9.53 -0.47
CA GLY A 77 12.57 8.70 0.36
C GLY A 77 12.02 7.31 0.66
N SER A 78 10.97 6.85 -0.02
CA SER A 78 10.37 5.53 0.24
C SER A 78 11.06 4.39 -0.54
N ARG A 79 10.67 3.15 -0.22
CA ARG A 79 11.10 1.96 -0.99
C ARG A 79 10.67 2.03 -2.46
N ALA A 80 9.51 2.62 -2.73
CA ALA A 80 9.02 2.79 -4.09
C ALA A 80 9.98 3.60 -4.96
N VAL A 81 10.65 4.63 -4.41
CA VAL A 81 11.61 5.46 -5.15
C VAL A 81 12.74 4.60 -5.73
N GLN A 82 13.36 3.77 -4.88
CA GLN A 82 14.50 2.94 -5.27
C GLN A 82 14.07 1.85 -6.27
N ASN A 83 12.97 1.15 -5.97
CA ASN A 83 12.44 0.12 -6.87
C ASN A 83 12.09 0.69 -8.24
N LEU A 84 11.48 1.88 -8.27
CA LEU A 84 11.07 2.51 -9.52
C LEU A 84 12.27 3.03 -10.33
N ALA A 85 13.31 3.55 -9.67
CA ALA A 85 14.55 3.94 -10.33
C ALA A 85 15.21 2.74 -11.04
N GLU A 86 15.28 1.59 -10.35
CA GLU A 86 15.77 0.34 -10.92
C GLU A 86 14.88 -0.13 -12.09
N TRP A 87 13.57 -0.20 -11.90
CA TRP A 87 12.65 -0.68 -12.92
C TRP A 87 12.61 0.21 -14.16
N LEU A 88 12.68 1.53 -14.00
CA LEU A 88 12.79 2.48 -15.12
C LEU A 88 14.12 2.33 -15.85
N THR A 89 15.22 2.10 -15.12
CA THR A 89 16.53 1.83 -15.73
C THR A 89 16.48 0.58 -16.61
N VAL A 90 15.92 -0.52 -16.09
CA VAL A 90 15.76 -1.77 -16.84
C VAL A 90 14.84 -1.58 -18.05
N ALA A 91 13.67 -0.96 -17.87
CA ALA A 91 12.72 -0.72 -18.95
C ALA A 91 13.32 0.12 -20.10
N ARG A 92 14.24 1.03 -19.79
CA ARG A 92 14.93 1.84 -20.80
C ARG A 92 16.07 1.10 -21.50
N ARG A 93 16.74 0.18 -20.81
CA ARG A 93 17.78 -0.69 -21.40
C ARG A 93 17.18 -1.69 -22.37
N ASP A 94 16.10 -2.36 -21.96
CA ASP A 94 15.49 -3.46 -22.71
C ASP A 94 14.57 -2.94 -23.84
N GLY A 95 14.39 -1.63 -23.93
CA GLY A 95 13.63 -0.92 -24.96
C GLY A 95 12.24 -0.48 -24.47
N MET A 96 11.78 0.67 -24.96
CA MET A 96 10.37 1.08 -24.90
C MET A 96 9.81 1.02 -26.32
N SER A 97 8.69 0.33 -26.51
CA SER A 97 8.03 0.29 -27.81
C SER A 97 6.83 1.22 -27.80
N ARG A 98 6.69 2.04 -28.84
CA ARG A 98 5.48 2.84 -29.08
C ARG A 98 4.59 2.08 -30.05
N SER A 99 3.44 1.60 -29.58
CA SER A 99 2.40 1.00 -30.42
C SER A 99 1.12 1.83 -30.26
N GLY A 100 0.57 2.32 -31.37
CA GLY A 100 -0.70 3.08 -31.35
C GLY A 100 -0.70 4.40 -30.57
N GLY A 101 0.47 4.98 -30.26
CA GLY A 101 0.60 6.20 -29.44
C GLY A 101 0.80 5.96 -27.95
N GLU A 102 0.76 4.71 -27.47
CA GLU A 102 0.97 4.34 -26.08
C GLU A 102 2.43 3.90 -25.83
N ILE A 103 2.99 4.26 -24.68
CA ILE A 103 4.33 3.81 -24.24
C ILE A 103 4.19 2.42 -23.64
N VAL A 104 4.78 1.41 -24.28
CA VAL A 104 4.88 0.05 -23.73
C VAL A 104 6.23 -0.11 -23.04
N TYR A 105 6.20 -0.22 -21.71
CA TYR A 105 7.37 -0.60 -20.92
C TYR A 105 7.67 -2.10 -21.09
N HIS A 106 8.94 -2.48 -20.98
CA HIS A 106 9.36 -3.87 -20.88
C HIS A 106 9.85 -4.19 -19.45
N GLY A 107 9.91 -5.47 -19.09
CA GLY A 107 10.44 -5.90 -17.79
C GLY A 107 9.51 -5.63 -16.59
N PRO A 108 10.08 -5.55 -15.36
CA PRO A 108 9.31 -5.50 -14.11
C PRO A 108 8.30 -4.36 -14.03
N LEU A 109 8.61 -3.18 -14.60
CA LEU A 109 7.71 -2.02 -14.56
C LEU A 109 6.38 -2.30 -15.27
N ARG A 110 6.42 -2.92 -16.46
CA ARG A 110 5.23 -3.25 -17.24
C ARG A 110 4.29 -4.17 -16.46
N LEU A 111 4.87 -5.20 -15.83
CA LEU A 111 4.12 -6.16 -15.04
C LEU A 111 3.58 -5.55 -13.76
N ALA A 112 4.36 -4.71 -13.09
CA ALA A 112 3.91 -3.98 -11.92
C ALA A 112 2.72 -3.08 -12.25
N LEU A 113 2.78 -2.29 -13.33
CA LEU A 113 1.67 -1.45 -13.80
C LEU A 113 0.43 -2.28 -14.13
N ARG A 114 0.61 -3.44 -14.79
CA ARG A 114 -0.49 -4.36 -15.09
C ARG A 114 -1.14 -4.89 -13.81
N LEU A 115 -0.36 -5.35 -12.84
CA LEU A 115 -0.87 -5.85 -11.56
C LEU A 115 -1.55 -4.76 -10.74
N MET A 116 -1.01 -3.54 -10.71
CA MET A 116 -1.67 -2.40 -10.06
C MET A 116 -2.99 -2.07 -10.75
N THR A 117 -3.01 -2.03 -12.08
CA THR A 117 -4.24 -1.80 -12.86
C THR A 117 -5.30 -2.88 -12.62
N SER A 118 -4.87 -4.11 -12.41
CA SER A 118 -5.76 -5.24 -12.15
C SER A 118 -6.08 -5.41 -10.65
N SER A 119 -5.64 -4.49 -9.79
CA SER A 119 -5.88 -4.56 -8.35
C SER A 119 -6.99 -3.63 -7.89
N ILE A 120 -7.71 -4.05 -6.85
CA ILE A 120 -8.65 -3.18 -6.11
C ILE A 120 -8.35 -3.22 -4.60
N PRO A 121 -8.54 -2.11 -3.87
CA PRO A 121 -8.42 -2.13 -2.41
C PRO A 121 -9.44 -3.10 -1.78
N ALA A 122 -8.94 -4.02 -0.97
CA ALA A 122 -9.72 -5.05 -0.29
C ALA A 122 -9.90 -4.76 1.21
N GLY A 123 -8.97 -4.03 1.84
CA GLY A 123 -8.99 -3.70 3.26
C GLY A 123 -7.81 -2.80 3.61
N GLN A 124 -7.69 -2.39 4.88
CA GLN A 124 -6.48 -1.74 5.36
C GLN A 124 -5.84 -2.50 6.53
N GLY A 125 -4.51 -2.56 6.55
CA GLY A 125 -3.74 -3.20 7.61
C GLY A 125 -3.21 -2.24 8.67
N GLY A 126 -3.67 -0.99 8.70
CA GLY A 126 -3.19 0.02 9.63
C GLY A 126 -1.82 0.59 9.25
N LEU A 127 -1.15 1.20 10.23
CA LEU A 127 0.20 1.75 10.03
C LEU A 127 1.20 0.64 9.79
N TYR A 128 2.05 0.83 8.77
CA TYR A 128 3.15 -0.07 8.50
C TYR A 128 4.25 0.14 9.54
N PRO A 129 4.64 -0.90 10.30
CA PRO A 129 5.75 -0.80 11.23
C PRO A 129 7.05 -0.78 10.41
N GLU A 130 7.61 0.41 10.21
CA GLU A 130 8.88 0.54 9.51
C GLU A 130 9.99 -0.10 10.35
N VAL A 131 10.55 -1.20 9.84
CA VAL A 131 11.56 -2.02 10.54
C VAL A 131 12.97 -1.49 10.32
N SER A 132 13.14 -0.50 9.44
CA SER A 132 14.43 0.18 9.22
C SER A 132 14.28 1.70 9.27
N PRO A 133 14.01 2.28 10.47
CA PRO A 133 13.85 3.72 10.62
C PRO A 133 15.08 4.53 10.17
N SER A 134 16.29 3.96 10.31
CA SER A 134 17.53 4.59 9.82
C SER A 134 17.59 4.71 8.29
N LYS A 135 16.90 3.82 7.57
CA LYS A 135 16.84 3.82 6.10
C LYS A 135 15.64 4.61 5.58
N TYR A 136 14.55 4.65 6.34
CA TYR A 136 13.30 5.31 5.99
C TYR A 136 12.76 6.12 7.18
N PRO A 137 13.41 7.23 7.57
CA PRO A 137 13.07 7.95 8.79
C PRO A 137 11.70 8.61 8.71
N ASP A 138 10.95 8.55 9.81
CA ASP A 138 9.71 9.29 10.07
C ASP A 138 8.62 9.12 8.99
N ARG A 139 8.54 7.94 8.37
CA ARG A 139 7.52 7.64 7.36
C ARG A 139 6.31 6.97 7.98
N VAL A 140 5.16 7.64 7.84
CA VAL A 140 3.86 7.10 8.20
C VAL A 140 3.21 6.54 6.94
N LEU A 141 3.46 5.26 6.67
CA LEU A 141 2.81 4.54 5.58
C LEU A 141 1.67 3.69 6.14
N THR A 142 0.59 3.62 5.38
CA THR A 142 -0.57 2.78 5.66
C THR A 142 -0.56 1.56 4.74
N VAL A 143 -0.91 0.41 5.30
CA VAL A 143 -1.05 -0.84 4.58
C VAL A 143 -2.41 -0.87 3.90
N TRP A 144 -2.43 -0.99 2.57
CA TRP A 144 -3.65 -1.20 1.79
C TRP A 144 -3.60 -2.61 1.21
N TYR A 145 -4.45 -3.50 1.73
CA TYR A 145 -4.59 -4.84 1.18
C TYR A 145 -5.22 -4.76 -0.20
N MET A 146 -4.64 -5.47 -1.16
CA MET A 146 -5.03 -5.43 -2.55
C MET A 146 -5.55 -6.79 -2.99
N HIS A 147 -6.77 -6.82 -3.51
CA HIS A 147 -7.23 -7.95 -4.28
C HIS A 147 -6.73 -7.79 -5.71
N ILE A 148 -5.88 -8.72 -6.16
CA ILE A 148 -5.33 -8.72 -7.51
C ILE A 148 -6.24 -9.58 -8.39
N HIS A 149 -7.01 -8.96 -9.28
CA HIS A 149 -7.71 -9.67 -10.33
C HIS A 149 -6.71 -10.14 -11.36
N ALA A 150 -6.40 -11.43 -11.35
CA ALA A 150 -5.29 -11.96 -12.14
C ALA A 150 -5.67 -13.09 -13.09
N GLY A 151 -6.98 -13.37 -13.21
CA GLY A 151 -7.46 -14.56 -13.90
C GLY A 151 -6.93 -15.85 -13.25
N GLU A 152 -7.10 -16.98 -13.95
CA GLU A 152 -6.72 -18.30 -13.44
C GLU A 152 -5.20 -18.48 -13.30
N HIS A 153 -4.39 -17.68 -14.02
CA HIS A 153 -2.95 -17.85 -14.06
C HIS A 153 -2.23 -17.56 -12.74
N LEU A 154 -2.73 -16.65 -11.89
CA LEU A 154 -2.13 -16.43 -10.56
C LEU A 154 -2.80 -17.25 -9.45
N ALA A 155 -3.86 -18.02 -9.75
CA ALA A 155 -4.50 -18.86 -8.75
C ALA A 155 -3.50 -19.80 -8.04
N PRO A 156 -2.57 -20.49 -8.74
CA PRO A 156 -1.60 -21.35 -8.07
C PRO A 156 -0.63 -20.60 -7.13
N TYR A 157 -0.40 -19.30 -7.36
CA TYR A 157 0.40 -18.47 -6.46
C TYR A 157 -0.35 -18.22 -5.14
N PHE A 158 -1.62 -17.80 -5.23
CA PHE A 158 -2.44 -17.47 -4.05
C PHE A 158 -2.88 -18.70 -3.25
N GLU A 159 -3.01 -19.86 -3.91
CA GLU A 159 -3.37 -21.12 -3.27
C GLU A 159 -2.18 -21.82 -2.60
N ASN A 160 -0.95 -21.31 -2.77
CA ASN A 160 0.24 -21.95 -2.25
C ASN A 160 0.37 -21.81 -0.71
N PRO A 161 0.24 -22.90 0.07
CA PRO A 161 0.28 -22.84 1.53
C PRO A 161 1.68 -22.55 2.09
N LYS A 162 2.73 -22.66 1.28
CA LYS A 162 4.09 -22.23 1.67
C LYS A 162 4.25 -20.71 1.61
N ARG A 163 3.35 -20.01 0.91
CA ARG A 163 3.36 -18.55 0.75
C ARG A 163 2.29 -17.88 1.60
N PHE A 164 1.17 -18.55 1.82
CA PHE A 164 0.02 -18.00 2.55
C PHE A 164 -0.43 -18.91 3.69
N SER A 165 -0.86 -18.33 4.82
CA SER A 165 -1.18 -19.06 6.06
C SER A 165 -2.42 -18.53 6.80
N PRO A 166 -3.65 -18.87 6.36
CA PRO A 166 -4.09 -19.18 4.99
C PRO A 166 -4.26 -17.88 4.17
N TYR A 167 -4.48 -18.00 2.85
CA TYR A 167 -4.80 -16.85 2.00
C TYR A 167 -6.17 -16.28 2.38
N ARG A 168 -6.16 -15.20 3.18
CA ARG A 168 -7.37 -14.57 3.72
C ARG A 168 -7.08 -13.11 4.02
N LEU A 169 -8.05 -12.25 3.69
CA LEU A 169 -8.01 -10.84 4.07
C LEU A 169 -7.98 -10.70 5.61
N PRO A 170 -6.95 -10.05 6.17
CA PRO A 170 -6.88 -9.80 7.61
C PRO A 170 -7.95 -8.80 8.09
N PRO A 171 -8.24 -8.76 9.40
CA PRO A 171 -9.11 -7.73 9.97
C PRO A 171 -8.60 -6.31 9.69
N ASP A 172 -9.53 -5.36 9.57
CA ASP A 172 -9.20 -3.95 9.36
C ASP A 172 -8.31 -3.42 10.48
N GLY A 173 -7.27 -2.68 10.09
CA GLY A 173 -6.28 -2.11 11.00
C GLY A 173 -5.20 -3.09 11.47
N GLN A 174 -5.25 -4.35 11.02
CA GLN A 174 -4.26 -5.36 11.39
C GLN A 174 -3.38 -5.76 10.20
N LEU A 175 -2.08 -5.51 10.32
CA LEU A 175 -1.10 -6.06 9.40
C LEU A 175 -0.84 -7.54 9.73
N ALA A 176 -0.97 -8.42 8.73
CA ALA A 176 -0.58 -9.82 8.80
C ALA A 176 0.33 -10.18 7.61
N ARG A 177 1.45 -10.83 7.90
CA ARG A 177 2.36 -11.38 6.90
C ARG A 177 1.85 -12.72 6.39
N ASN A 178 2.22 -13.08 5.17
CA ASN A 178 1.84 -14.33 4.52
C ASN A 178 0.31 -14.53 4.52
N ALA A 179 -0.47 -13.45 4.44
CA ALA A 179 -1.93 -13.53 4.55
C ALA A 179 -2.61 -13.00 3.28
N TYR A 180 -2.20 -11.82 2.83
CA TYR A 180 -2.81 -11.14 1.69
C TYR A 180 -1.86 -10.09 1.08
N PRO A 181 -1.81 -9.93 -0.26
CA PRO A 181 -1.04 -8.88 -0.92
C PRO A 181 -1.42 -7.49 -0.42
N PHE A 182 -0.43 -6.62 -0.27
CA PHE A 182 -0.67 -5.22 0.07
C PHE A 182 0.32 -4.27 -0.60
N LEU A 183 -0.15 -3.05 -0.82
CA LEU A 183 0.64 -1.88 -1.17
C LEU A 183 0.75 -0.95 0.04
N LEU A 184 1.76 -0.10 0.04
CA LEU A 184 2.00 0.91 1.05
C LEU A 184 1.73 2.27 0.45
N PHE A 185 0.94 3.07 1.16
CA PHE A 185 0.64 4.44 0.77
C PHE A 185 0.93 5.39 1.92
N GLU A 186 1.55 6.52 1.59
CA GLU A 186 1.41 7.70 2.42
C GLU A 186 0.04 8.31 2.11
N ASP A 187 -0.76 8.53 3.16
CA ASP A 187 -2.10 9.08 3.06
C ASP A 187 -2.06 10.55 3.53
N GLY A 188 -2.09 11.48 2.58
CA GLY A 188 -2.01 12.90 2.85
C GLY A 188 -3.18 13.70 2.26
N PRO A 189 -3.31 14.99 2.63
CA PRO A 189 -4.36 15.86 2.10
C PRO A 189 -4.28 16.07 0.58
N ALA A 190 -3.10 15.87 -0.02
CA ALA A 190 -2.89 15.93 -1.47
C ALA A 190 -3.26 14.63 -2.21
N GLY A 191 -3.65 13.57 -1.49
CA GLY A 191 -3.95 12.26 -2.05
C GLY A 191 -2.97 11.17 -1.58
N LEU A 192 -3.07 9.99 -2.19
CA LEU A 192 -2.18 8.87 -1.91
C LEU A 192 -0.84 9.07 -2.59
N ARG A 193 0.24 8.66 -1.92
CA ARG A 193 1.57 8.53 -2.53
C ARG A 193 2.13 7.14 -2.27
N PHE A 194 2.58 6.47 -3.32
CA PHE A 194 3.05 5.09 -3.25
C PHE A 194 4.38 4.99 -2.51
N GLY A 195 4.40 4.23 -1.41
CA GLY A 195 5.57 4.03 -0.57
C GLY A 195 6.31 2.70 -0.80
N GLY A 196 5.66 1.74 -1.45
CA GLY A 196 6.23 0.42 -1.74
C GLY A 196 5.19 -0.69 -1.64
N PHE A 197 5.64 -1.93 -1.60
CA PHE A 197 4.78 -3.12 -1.59
C PHE A 197 5.23 -4.13 -0.55
N GLY A 198 4.31 -4.99 -0.14
CA GLY A 198 4.58 -6.18 0.65
C GLY A 198 5.29 -7.27 -0.14
N GLN A 199 5.89 -8.23 0.57
CA GLN A 199 6.51 -9.40 -0.03
C GLN A 199 5.48 -10.26 -0.79
N GLU A 200 4.24 -10.28 -0.32
CA GLU A 200 3.11 -11.00 -0.89
C GLU A 200 2.67 -10.40 -2.24
N TRP A 201 2.75 -9.07 -2.37
CA TRP A 201 2.49 -8.41 -3.65
C TRP A 201 3.69 -8.56 -4.60
N TYR A 202 4.91 -8.41 -4.09
CA TYR A 202 6.13 -8.63 -4.88
C TYR A 202 6.24 -10.07 -5.40
N GLY A 203 5.89 -11.05 -4.58
CA GLY A 203 5.90 -12.45 -4.98
C GLY A 203 4.90 -12.73 -6.11
N ALA A 204 3.75 -12.05 -6.13
CA ALA A 204 2.81 -12.12 -7.25
C ALA A 204 3.41 -11.52 -8.53
N LEU A 205 4.15 -10.40 -8.41
CA LEU A 205 4.91 -9.82 -9.52
C LEU A 205 5.96 -10.79 -10.06
N GLN A 206 6.76 -11.40 -9.19
CA GLN A 206 7.78 -12.38 -9.60
C GLN A 206 7.14 -13.60 -10.28
N TYR A 207 6.09 -14.16 -9.70
CA TYR A 207 5.38 -15.28 -10.30
C TYR A 207 4.80 -14.92 -11.67
N ALA A 208 4.20 -13.73 -11.81
CA ALA A 208 3.70 -13.24 -13.10
C ALA A 208 4.80 -13.00 -14.14
N TYR A 209 6.02 -12.65 -13.68
CA TYR A 209 7.19 -12.51 -14.54
C TYR A 209 7.68 -13.87 -15.03
N ASP A 210 7.80 -14.86 -14.14
CA ASP A 210 8.25 -16.21 -14.47
C ASP A 210 7.30 -16.89 -15.48
N LEU A 211 5.98 -16.64 -15.36
CA LEU A 211 4.99 -17.11 -16.33
C LEU A 211 5.16 -16.55 -17.76
N GLN A 212 5.94 -15.48 -17.97
CA GLN A 212 6.20 -14.98 -19.33
C GLN A 212 7.29 -15.76 -20.06
N PHE A 213 8.04 -16.61 -19.35
CA PHE A 213 9.19 -17.36 -19.88
C PHE A 213 8.96 -18.88 -19.86
N HIS A 214 7.74 -19.31 -19.50
CA HIS A 214 7.28 -20.70 -19.46
C HIS A 214 5.98 -20.84 -20.23
#